data_AF-A0A3D4ICS3-F1
#
_entry.id   AF-A0A3D4ICS3-F1
#
_cell.length_a   1.000
_cell.length_b   1.000
_cell.length_c   1.000
_cell.angle_alpha   90.00
_cell.angle_beta   90.00
_cell.angle_gamma   90.00
#
_symmetry.space_group_name_H-M   'P 1'
#
loop_
_entity.id
_entity.type
_entity.pdbx_description
1 polymer ?
#
loop_
_entity_poly.entity_id
_entity_poly.type
_entity_poly.pdbx_seq_one_letter_code
_entity_poly.pdbx_strand_id
1 'polypeptide(L)'
;MTAAVAGTTTNPLRDLISDDLFLKLMELGVLDEKGLRDHTIRERFRQIRLSGVSTSTAIEILREDYPYLQFDTLRKIVYSIR
;
A
#
# COMPACT_ATOMS: atom_id res chain seq x y z
N MET A 1 20.07 -15.23 23.76
CA MET A 1 20.25 -13.84 23.28
C MET A 1 20.51 -13.91 21.78
N THR A 2 19.71 -13.44 20.83
CA THR A 2 18.37 -12.86 20.79
C THR A 2 17.99 -13.01 19.31
N ALA A 3 16.85 -13.63 18.99
CA ALA A 3 16.39 -13.77 17.62
C ALA A 3 15.98 -12.39 17.08
N ALA A 4 16.79 -11.82 16.17
CA ALA A 4 16.41 -10.61 15.45
C ALA A 4 15.34 -11.00 14.42
N VAL A 5 14.11 -10.61 14.74
CA VAL A 5 12.94 -10.68 13.88
C VAL A 5 13.23 -9.85 12.63
N ALA A 6 13.65 -10.51 11.55
CA ALA A 6 13.63 -9.91 10.22
C ALA A 6 12.15 -9.81 9.84
N GLY A 7 11.55 -8.66 10.17
CA GLY A 7 10.22 -8.30 9.71
C GLY A 7 10.18 -8.48 8.20
N THR A 8 9.22 -9.27 7.73
CA THR A 8 8.89 -9.40 6.32
C THR A 8 8.41 -8.05 5.80
N THR A 9 9.34 -7.17 5.43
CA THR A 9 9.06 -5.95 4.68
C THR A 9 8.74 -6.37 3.26
N THR A 10 7.51 -6.82 3.04
CA THR A 10 7.04 -7.23 1.72
C THR A 10 7.15 -6.04 0.78
N ASN A 11 8.05 -6.12 -0.21
CA ASN A 11 8.26 -5.06 -1.19
C ASN A 11 6.94 -4.76 -1.93
N PRO A 12 6.32 -3.59 -1.70
CA PRO A 12 5.04 -3.23 -2.32
C PRO A 12 5.18 -2.95 -3.82
N LEU A 13 6.42 -2.89 -4.33
CA LEU A 13 6.79 -2.69 -5.73
C LEU A 13 7.48 -3.94 -6.32
N ARG A 14 7.31 -5.13 -5.72
CA ARG A 14 7.97 -6.36 -6.19
C ARG A 14 7.72 -6.72 -7.65
N ASP A 15 6.60 -6.25 -8.20
CA ASP A 15 6.23 -6.46 -9.61
C ASP A 15 6.99 -5.53 -10.56
N LEU A 16 7.61 -4.47 -10.04
CA LEU A 16 8.35 -3.45 -10.79
C LEU A 16 9.85 -3.51 -10.52
N ILE A 17 10.26 -3.78 -9.28
CA ILE A 17 11.65 -3.75 -8.83
C ILE A 17 11.94 -4.88 -7.86
N SER A 18 13.17 -5.38 -7.90
CA SER A 18 13.68 -6.36 -6.93
C SER A 18 13.75 -5.78 -5.52
N ASP A 19 13.62 -6.64 -4.51
CA ASP A 19 13.65 -6.26 -3.09
C ASP A 19 14.93 -5.51 -2.71
N ASP A 20 16.09 -5.94 -3.24
CA ASP A 20 17.37 -5.26 -3.02
C ASP A 20 17.39 -3.82 -3.56
N LEU A 21 16.70 -3.58 -4.68
CA LEU A 21 16.61 -2.24 -5.28
C LEU A 21 15.62 -1.38 -4.48
N PHE A 22 14.51 -1.96 -4.01
CA PHE A 22 13.57 -1.27 -3.13
C PHE A 22 14.23 -0.82 -1.82
N LEU A 23 14.99 -1.71 -1.16
CA LEU A 23 15.73 -1.37 0.06
C LEU A 23 16.75 -0.26 -0.19
N LYS A 24 17.48 -0.32 -1.31
CA LYS A 24 18.46 0.72 -1.66
C LYS A 24 17.82 2.08 -1.97
N LEU A 25 16.67 2.09 -2.66
CA LEU A 25 15.91 3.32 -2.91
C LEU A 25 15.32 3.91 -1.62
N MET A 26 14.92 3.05 -0.68
CA MET A 26 14.44 3.45 0.64
C MET A 26 15.57 4.05 1.48
N GLU A 27 16.76 3.43 1.50
CA GLU A 27 17.95 3.98 2.18
C GLU A 27 18.39 5.33 1.61
N LEU A 28 18.25 5.52 0.30
CA LEU A 28 18.59 6.77 -0.38
C LEU A 28 17.55 7.89 -0.19
N GLY A 29 16.39 7.58 0.42
CA GLY A 29 15.32 8.55 0.65
C GLY A 29 14.69 9.12 -0.65
N VAL A 30 14.85 8.43 -1.77
CA VAL A 30 14.34 8.86 -3.08
C VAL A 30 12.92 8.35 -3.36
N LEU A 31 12.38 7.49 -2.49
CA LEU A 31 11.01 7.02 -2.59
C LEU A 31 10.05 8.08 -2.01
N ASP A 32 9.05 8.48 -2.80
CA ASP A 32 7.94 9.26 -2.30
C ASP A 32 7.05 8.37 -1.41
N GLU A 33 7.16 8.53 -0.10
CA GLU A 33 6.37 7.79 0.90
C GLU A 33 4.86 7.88 0.63
N LYS A 34 4.41 9.06 0.16
CA LYS A 34 3.00 9.28 -0.16
C LYS A 34 2.59 8.47 -1.38
N GLY A 35 3.39 8.53 -2.45
CA GLY A 35 3.18 7.74 -3.66
C GLY A 35 3.18 6.23 -3.37
N LEU A 36 4.10 5.77 -2.52
CA LEU A 36 4.19 4.37 -2.11
C LEU A 36 2.95 3.93 -1.32
N ARG A 37 2.52 4.73 -0.34
CA ARG A 37 1.29 4.48 0.41
C ARG A 37 0.08 4.42 -0.51
N ASP A 38 -0.07 5.40 -1.40
CA ASP A 38 -1.18 5.47 -2.33
C ASP A 38 -1.16 4.27 -3.31
N HIS A 39 0.02 3.77 -3.71
CA HIS A 39 0.16 2.54 -4.49
C HIS A 39 -0.32 1.32 -3.70
N THR A 40 0.14 1.14 -2.46
CA THR A 40 -0.27 0.03 -1.59
C THR A 40 -1.77 0.03 -1.32
N ILE A 41 -2.38 1.21 -1.11
CA ILE A 41 -3.84 1.36 -0.96
C ILE A 41 -4.57 0.90 -2.23
N ARG A 42 -4.07 1.26 -3.42
CA ARG A 42 -4.67 0.81 -4.69
C ARG A 42 -4.57 -0.69 -4.87
N GLU A 43 -3.45 -1.31 -4.52
CA GLU A 43 -3.29 -2.75 -4.62
C GLU A 43 -4.23 -3.48 -3.65
N ARG A 44 -4.30 -3.01 -2.40
CA ARG A 44 -5.25 -3.54 -1.41
C ARG A 44 -6.71 -3.39 -1.88
N PHE A 45 -7.06 -2.25 -2.46
CA PHE A 45 -8.38 -2.03 -3.05
C PHE A 45 -8.68 -3.02 -4.18
N ARG A 46 -7.73 -3.24 -5.09
CA ARG A 46 -7.87 -4.23 -6.18
C ARG A 46 -8.12 -5.63 -5.62
N GLN A 47 -7.36 -6.05 -4.63
CA GLN A 47 -7.52 -7.35 -3.95
C GLN A 47 -8.94 -7.51 -3.36
N ILE A 48 -9.46 -6.49 -2.67
CA ILE A 48 -10.82 -6.50 -2.10
C ILE A 48 -11.88 -6.50 -3.22
N ARG A 49 -11.64 -5.81 -4.32
CA ARG A 49 -12.58 -5.80 -5.46
C ARG A 49 -12.62 -7.15 -6.18
N LEU A 50 -11.52 -7.89 -6.21
CA LEU A 50 -11.47 -9.26 -6.77
C LEU A 50 -12.30 -10.26 -5.95
N SER A 51 -12.52 -10.02 -4.65
CA SER A 51 -13.41 -10.86 -3.83
C SER A 51 -14.91 -10.53 -3.99
N GLY A 52 -15.27 -9.63 -4.91
CA GLY A 52 -16.67 -9.29 -5.23
C GLY A 52 -17.31 -8.27 -4.29
N VAL A 53 -16.54 -7.67 -3.37
CA VAL A 53 -17.04 -6.68 -2.41
C VAL A 53 -17.41 -5.37 -3.11
N SER A 54 -18.51 -4.73 -2.68
CA SER A 54 -18.95 -3.44 -3.22
C SER A 54 -17.90 -2.34 -3.03
N THR A 55 -17.88 -1.33 -3.88
CA THR A 55 -16.88 -0.23 -3.76
C THR A 55 -16.99 0.50 -2.42
N SER A 56 -18.20 0.79 -1.94
CA SER A 56 -18.39 1.50 -0.66
C SER A 56 -17.81 0.69 0.49
N THR A 57 -18.16 -0.60 0.55
CA THR A 57 -17.66 -1.53 1.58
C THR A 57 -16.15 -1.73 1.46
N ALA A 58 -15.60 -1.79 0.25
CA ALA A 58 -14.16 -1.89 0.05
C ALA A 58 -13.40 -0.67 0.58
N ILE A 59 -13.98 0.53 0.44
CA ILE A 59 -13.39 1.75 0.99
C ILE A 59 -13.53 1.78 2.53
N GLU A 60 -14.62 1.24 3.10
CA GLU A 60 -14.76 1.08 4.55
C GLU A 60 -13.70 0.12 5.12
N ILE A 61 -13.47 -1.03 4.47
CA ILE A 61 -12.41 -1.97 4.84
C ILE A 61 -11.03 -1.30 4.78
N LEU A 62 -10.76 -0.53 3.71
CA LEU A 62 -9.52 0.26 3.64
C LEU A 62 -9.42 1.28 4.78
N ARG A 63 -10.53 1.82 5.27
CA ARG A 63 -10.51 2.76 6.38
C ARG A 63 -10.15 2.08 7.70
N GLU A 64 -10.44 0.79 7.85
CA GLU A 64 -9.96 0.00 8.99
C GLU A 64 -8.45 -0.22 8.91
N ASP A 65 -7.92 -0.51 7.71
CA ASP A 65 -6.48 -0.65 7.45
C ASP A 65 -5.74 0.70 7.59
N TYR A 66 -6.40 1.82 7.29
CA TYR A 66 -5.83 3.18 7.28
C TYR A 66 -6.73 4.19 8.02
N PRO A 67 -6.87 4.10 9.35
CA PRO A 67 -7.84 4.88 10.14
C PRO A 67 -7.55 6.38 10.18
N TYR A 68 -6.32 6.78 9.86
CA TYR A 68 -5.91 8.18 9.75
C TYR A 68 -6.33 8.84 8.43
N LEU A 69 -6.82 8.07 7.45
CA LEU A 69 -7.32 8.58 6.18
C LEU A 69 -8.84 8.70 6.19
N GLN A 70 -9.33 9.84 5.69
CA GLN A 70 -10.77 10.07 5.52
C GLN A 70 -11.31 9.25 4.33
N PHE A 71 -12.60 8.93 4.36
CA PHE A 71 -13.28 8.17 3.30
C PHE A 71 -13.08 8.81 1.91
N ASP A 72 -13.27 10.13 1.81
CA ASP A 72 -13.05 10.86 0.54
C ASP A 72 -11.60 10.84 0.08
N THR A 73 -10.64 10.79 1.01
CA THR A 73 -9.22 10.68 0.70
C THR A 73 -8.92 9.31 0.10
N LEU A 74 -9.40 8.23 0.73
CA LEU A 74 -9.28 6.87 0.19
C LEU A 74 -9.93 6.76 -1.18
N ARG A 75 -11.14 7.31 -1.34
CA ARG A 75 -11.85 7.38 -2.62
C ARG A 75 -11.00 8.06 -3.71
N LYS A 76 -10.42 9.22 -3.41
CA LYS A 76 -9.54 9.93 -4.35
C LYS A 76 -8.31 9.09 -4.72
N ILE A 77 -7.70 8.40 -3.75
CA ILE A 77 -6.53 7.54 -4.00
C ILE A 77 -6.88 6.40 -4.96
N VAL A 78 -7.96 5.66 -4.69
CA VAL A 78 -8.33 4.47 -5.47
C VAL A 78 -8.83 4.81 -6.88
N TYR A 79 -9.44 6.00 -7.06
CA TYR A 79 -9.90 6.47 -8.37
C TYR A 79 -8.91 7.37 -9.11
N SER A 80 -7.85 7.84 -8.45
CA SER A 80 -6.82 8.62 -9.13
C SER A 80 -5.97 7.69 -9.99
N ILE A 81 -6.35 7.60 -11.26
CA ILE A 81 -5.51 7.06 -12.33
C ILE A 81 -4.35 8.05 -12.50
N ARG A 82 -3.13 7.62 -12.21
CA ARG A 82 -1.91 8.27 -12.65
C ARG A 82 -1.06 7.24 -13.36
#